data_AF-A0A8J3AI19-F1
#
_entry.id   AF-A0A8J3AI19-F1
#
_cell.length_a   1.000
_cell.length_b   1.000
_cell.length_c   1.000
_cell.angle_alpha   90.00
_cell.angle_beta   90.00
_cell.angle_gamma   90.00
#
_symmetry.space_group_name_H-M   'P 1'
#
loop_
_entity.id
_entity.type
_entity.pdbx_description
1 polymer ?
#
loop_
_entity_poly.entity_id
_entity_poly.type
_entity_poly.pdbx_seq_one_letter_code
_entity_poly.pdbx_strand_id
1 'polypeptide(L)'
;MCRARTVHISGIQGSTVKLYPRIQCAYIGERTALALAYDGAIAQLIDAFAGLPGIGPKGAQRIAFYLLGADEVKAQHLADAIMEVKAKVRFCEICGNVCETSPCPICVDPRRDHSVICVVQEPKDVMSIERTREYRGMYHVLGGAIDPMANIGPADLAIPQLLHRLAPLSGDSENDSTAVTESEQESVTVPAVQQSLGIYDQYAHQTPSADNHASSTKNSLQSDQGAQLGEQPSEQSAHSQRLRMAQEQYEEVQEVILALNPNIEGDATTRYLAQLLGPLGITVTRLASGLPVGSDLEYADEITLGRAISGRRQA
;
A
#
# COMPACT_ATOMS: atom_id res chain seq x y z
N MET A 1 -25.33 -6.88 -40.85
CA MET A 1 -25.66 -5.73 -41.73
C MET A 1 -26.79 -4.94 -41.09
N CYS A 2 -26.49 -3.95 -40.24
CA CYS A 2 -27.50 -3.10 -39.59
C CYS A 2 -27.64 -1.78 -40.37
N ARG A 3 -28.86 -1.45 -40.78
CA ARG A 3 -29.22 -0.17 -41.39
C ARG A 3 -29.17 0.94 -40.33
N ALA A 4 -28.44 2.02 -40.62
CA ALA A 4 -28.48 3.24 -39.82
C ALA A 4 -29.84 3.94 -40.01
N ARG A 5 -30.49 4.34 -38.91
CA ARG A 5 -31.64 5.23 -38.92
C ARG A 5 -31.14 6.66 -38.72
N THR A 6 -31.37 7.51 -39.69
CA THR A 6 -31.12 8.96 -39.61
C THR A 6 -32.28 9.61 -38.84
N VAL A 7 -31.99 10.27 -37.72
CA VAL A 7 -32.94 11.13 -37.01
C VAL A 7 -32.63 12.57 -37.41
N HIS A 8 -33.56 13.23 -38.09
CA HIS A 8 -33.47 14.66 -38.39
C HIS A 8 -34.03 15.45 -37.20
N ILE A 9 -33.19 16.26 -36.57
CA ILE A 9 -33.61 17.28 -35.60
C ILE A 9 -33.72 18.60 -36.38
N SER A 10 -34.95 19.11 -36.49
CA SER A 10 -35.24 20.38 -37.14
C SER A 10 -34.89 21.54 -36.20
N GLY A 11 -33.92 22.37 -36.61
CA GLY A 11 -33.64 23.65 -35.97
C GLY A 11 -32.21 23.73 -35.45
N ILE A 12 -31.28 24.10 -36.33
CA ILE A 12 -30.07 24.92 -36.14
C ILE A 12 -29.35 24.90 -37.50
N GLN A 13 -29.26 26.05 -38.15
CA GLN A 13 -28.51 26.18 -39.39
C GLN A 13 -27.01 26.06 -39.10
N GLY A 14 -26.34 25.13 -39.79
CA GLY A 14 -24.91 25.21 -40.10
C GLY A 14 -23.95 24.76 -39.00
N SER A 15 -23.88 23.46 -38.69
CA SER A 15 -22.66 22.78 -38.21
C SER A 15 -22.79 21.27 -38.41
N THR A 16 -22.08 20.70 -39.39
CA THR A 16 -22.06 19.25 -39.62
C THR A 16 -21.06 18.61 -38.66
N VAL A 17 -21.51 18.18 -37.47
CA VAL A 17 -20.65 17.41 -36.56
C VAL A 17 -20.72 15.92 -36.95
N LYS A 18 -19.65 15.42 -37.57
CA LYS A 18 -19.42 13.98 -37.72
C LYS A 18 -19.05 13.39 -36.37
N LEU A 19 -20.02 12.80 -35.68
CA LEU A 19 -19.77 11.93 -34.53
C LEU A 19 -19.20 10.59 -35.04
N TYR A 20 -17.88 10.44 -34.96
CA TYR A 20 -17.22 9.14 -35.05
C TYR A 20 -17.29 8.46 -33.67
N PRO A 21 -17.86 7.25 -33.53
CA PRO A 21 -17.76 6.51 -32.28
C PRO A 21 -16.39 5.84 -32.24
N ARG A 22 -15.40 6.49 -31.62
CA ARG A 22 -14.12 5.84 -31.28
C ARG A 22 -13.59 6.38 -29.95
N ILE A 23 -13.90 5.62 -28.90
CA ILE A 23 -12.99 4.97 -27.93
C ILE A 23 -13.83 4.70 -26.67
N GLN A 24 -14.66 3.67 -26.76
CA GLN A 24 -15.15 2.90 -25.63
C GLN A 24 -14.82 1.45 -25.96
N CYS A 25 -13.55 1.11 -25.79
CA CYS A 25 -13.05 -0.24 -26.05
C CYS A 25 -11.95 -0.52 -25.04
N ALA A 26 -12.35 -0.95 -23.84
CA ALA A 26 -11.60 -1.85 -22.95
C ALA A 26 -12.28 -2.01 -21.57
N TYR A 27 -13.61 -2.26 -21.50
CA TYR A 27 -14.23 -2.86 -20.30
C TYR A 27 -15.63 -3.46 -20.55
N ILE A 28 -15.95 -3.83 -21.79
CA ILE A 28 -17.24 -4.47 -22.15
C ILE A 28 -16.93 -5.78 -22.87
N GLY A 29 -16.03 -6.57 -22.29
CA GLY A 29 -15.44 -7.73 -22.92
C GLY A 29 -15.49 -8.99 -22.07
N GLU A 30 -16.51 -9.16 -21.21
CA GLU A 30 -16.91 -10.45 -20.63
C GLU A 30 -18.19 -10.31 -19.78
N ARG A 31 -19.28 -9.83 -20.38
CA ARG A 31 -20.61 -10.20 -19.88
C ARG A 31 -20.80 -11.69 -20.19
N THR A 32 -20.23 -12.54 -19.34
CA THR A 32 -20.42 -13.99 -19.41
C THR A 32 -21.91 -14.30 -19.38
N ALA A 33 -22.33 -15.34 -20.09
CA ALA A 33 -23.70 -15.80 -20.20
C ALA A 33 -24.42 -16.05 -18.85
N LEU A 34 -23.70 -16.01 -17.72
CA LEU A 34 -24.25 -16.12 -16.37
C LEU A 34 -25.03 -14.86 -15.93
N ALA A 35 -24.64 -13.67 -16.39
CA ALA A 35 -25.33 -12.41 -16.13
C ALA A 35 -26.73 -12.32 -16.79
N LEU A 36 -27.12 -13.33 -17.58
CA LEU A 36 -28.45 -13.42 -18.20
C LEU A 36 -29.41 -14.32 -17.42
N ALA A 37 -28.95 -15.03 -16.37
CA ALA A 37 -29.77 -15.99 -15.63
C ALA A 37 -30.39 -15.41 -14.34
N TYR A 38 -29.79 -14.36 -13.78
CA TYR A 38 -30.24 -13.70 -12.56
C TYR A 38 -30.27 -12.19 -12.80
N ASP A 39 -31.30 -11.51 -12.27
CA ASP A 39 -31.44 -10.05 -12.32
C ASP A 39 -31.51 -9.48 -10.89
N GLY A 40 -31.25 -8.19 -10.75
CA GLY A 40 -31.34 -7.46 -9.48
C GLY A 40 -30.23 -7.82 -8.48
N ALA A 41 -30.59 -7.94 -7.20
CA ALA A 41 -29.64 -8.02 -6.08
C ALA A 41 -28.70 -9.24 -6.14
N ILE A 42 -29.17 -10.39 -6.65
CA ILE A 42 -28.35 -11.60 -6.75
C ILE A 42 -27.23 -11.43 -7.77
N ALA A 43 -27.52 -10.84 -8.93
CA ALA A 43 -26.52 -10.59 -9.96
C ALA A 43 -25.42 -9.64 -9.47
N GLN A 44 -25.82 -8.55 -8.79
CA GLN A 44 -24.88 -7.59 -8.21
C GLN A 44 -23.95 -8.24 -7.18
N LEU A 45 -24.47 -9.14 -6.35
CA LEU A 45 -23.67 -9.87 -5.36
C LEU A 45 -22.67 -10.83 -6.04
N ILE A 46 -23.10 -11.53 -7.10
CA ILE A 46 -22.22 -12.41 -7.89
C ILE A 46 -21.11 -11.60 -8.54
N ASP A 47 -21.43 -10.48 -9.18
CA ASP A 47 -20.45 -9.64 -9.86
C ASP A 47 -19.44 -9.05 -8.86
N ALA A 48 -19.90 -8.61 -7.68
CA ALA A 48 -19.03 -8.11 -6.62
C ALA A 48 -18.02 -9.17 -6.14
N PHE A 49 -18.46 -10.40 -5.89
CA PHE A 49 -17.56 -11.48 -5.49
C PHE A 49 -16.65 -11.96 -6.64
N ALA A 50 -17.13 -11.94 -7.88
CA ALA A 50 -16.33 -12.34 -9.05
C ALA A 50 -15.20 -11.35 -9.37
N GLY A 51 -15.34 -10.10 -8.92
CA GLY A 51 -14.27 -9.09 -9.03
C GLY A 51 -13.10 -9.30 -8.05
N LEU A 52 -13.23 -10.22 -7.08
CA LEU A 52 -12.16 -10.50 -6.11
C LEU A 52 -11.08 -11.43 -6.70
N PRO A 53 -9.79 -11.20 -6.39
CA PRO A 53 -8.72 -12.05 -6.86
C PRO A 53 -8.91 -13.49 -6.37
N GLY A 54 -8.84 -14.45 -7.31
CA GLY A 54 -8.98 -15.88 -7.02
C GLY A 54 -10.42 -16.40 -6.96
N ILE A 55 -11.44 -15.54 -7.17
CA ILE A 55 -12.85 -15.96 -7.21
C ILE A 55 -13.40 -15.83 -8.62
N GLY A 56 -13.56 -16.96 -9.31
CA GLY A 56 -14.21 -16.98 -10.63
C GLY A 56 -15.76 -16.90 -10.54
N PRO A 57 -16.46 -16.71 -11.67
CA PRO A 57 -17.92 -16.54 -11.70
C PRO A 57 -18.70 -17.66 -10.99
N LYS A 58 -18.26 -18.92 -11.15
CA LYS A 58 -18.89 -20.08 -10.46
C LYS A 58 -18.64 -20.06 -8.94
N GLY A 59 -17.48 -19.59 -8.51
CA GLY A 59 -17.15 -19.43 -7.09
C GLY A 59 -18.01 -18.34 -6.46
N ALA A 60 -18.11 -17.19 -7.14
CA ALA A 60 -18.96 -16.08 -6.73
C ALA A 60 -20.44 -16.48 -6.63
N GLN A 61 -20.95 -17.20 -7.63
CA GLN A 61 -22.31 -17.76 -7.59
C GLN A 61 -22.54 -18.66 -6.36
N ARG A 62 -21.60 -19.55 -6.05
CA ARG A 62 -21.70 -20.43 -4.87
C ARG A 62 -21.77 -19.62 -3.56
N ILE A 63 -20.97 -18.56 -3.44
CA ILE A 63 -20.96 -17.70 -2.25
C ILE A 63 -22.28 -16.92 -2.15
N ALA A 64 -22.76 -16.34 -3.25
CA ALA A 64 -24.01 -15.59 -3.27
C ALA A 64 -25.21 -16.44 -2.84
N PHE A 65 -25.33 -17.67 -3.35
CA PHE A 65 -26.41 -18.59 -2.96
C PHE A 65 -26.26 -19.14 -1.53
N TYR A 66 -25.03 -19.28 -1.03
CA TYR A 66 -24.80 -19.59 0.38
C TYR A 66 -25.33 -18.46 1.28
N LEU A 67 -25.04 -17.20 0.95
CA LEU A 67 -25.52 -16.04 1.72
C LEU A 67 -27.04 -15.86 1.63
N LEU A 68 -27.66 -16.18 0.49
CA LEU A 68 -29.12 -16.15 0.35
C LEU A 68 -29.83 -17.13 1.32
N GLY A 69 -29.19 -18.26 1.63
CA GLY A 69 -29.70 -19.24 2.60
C GLY A 69 -29.18 -19.05 4.03
N ALA A 70 -28.28 -18.08 4.25
CA ALA A 70 -27.73 -17.80 5.57
C ALA A 70 -28.71 -16.97 6.42
N ASP A 71 -28.54 -17.03 7.75
CA ASP A 71 -29.25 -16.12 8.65
C ASP A 71 -28.77 -14.67 8.47
N GLU A 72 -29.65 -13.71 8.78
CA GLU A 72 -29.37 -12.28 8.63
C GLU A 72 -28.17 -11.83 9.45
N VAL A 73 -27.94 -12.45 10.61
CA VAL A 73 -26.80 -12.14 11.50
C VAL A 73 -25.46 -12.44 10.83
N LYS A 74 -25.32 -13.59 10.15
CA LYS A 74 -24.09 -13.95 9.43
C LYS A 74 -23.85 -13.05 8.22
N ALA A 75 -24.91 -12.73 7.47
CA ALA A 75 -24.79 -11.84 6.32
C ALA A 75 -24.35 -10.44 6.77
N GLN A 76 -24.94 -9.92 7.85
CA GLN A 76 -24.58 -8.63 8.42
C GLN A 76 -23.15 -8.64 8.96
N HIS A 77 -22.74 -9.68 9.70
CA HIS A 77 -21.38 -9.77 10.24
C HIS A 77 -20.30 -9.78 9.14
N LEU A 78 -20.54 -10.45 8.01
CA LEU A 78 -19.61 -10.40 6.87
C LEU A 78 -19.53 -8.99 6.27
N ALA A 79 -20.67 -8.32 6.08
CA ALA A 79 -20.72 -6.96 5.57
C ALA A 79 -19.99 -5.98 6.51
N ASP A 80 -20.25 -6.08 7.82
CA ASP A 80 -19.61 -5.27 8.85
C ASP A 80 -18.10 -5.47 8.87
N ALA A 81 -17.63 -6.72 8.80
CA ALA A 81 -16.19 -7.01 8.77
C ALA A 81 -15.49 -6.37 7.55
N ILE A 82 -16.13 -6.40 6.37
CA ILE A 82 -15.59 -5.75 5.15
C ILE A 82 -15.52 -4.23 5.35
N MET A 83 -16.60 -3.63 5.86
CA MET A 83 -16.68 -2.19 6.08
C MET A 83 -15.73 -1.72 7.18
N GLU A 84 -15.57 -2.50 8.25
CA GLU A 84 -14.69 -2.20 9.37
C GLU A 84 -13.22 -2.17 8.95
N VAL A 85 -12.78 -3.16 8.14
CA VAL A 85 -11.43 -3.16 7.59
C VAL A 85 -11.18 -1.89 6.77
N LYS A 86 -12.11 -1.51 5.89
CA LYS A 86 -11.98 -0.28 5.08
C LYS A 86 -12.01 1.00 5.92
N ALA A 87 -12.70 1.01 7.05
CA ALA A 87 -12.83 2.19 7.91
C ALA A 87 -11.64 2.37 8.88
N LYS A 88 -11.11 1.27 9.42
CA LYS A 88 -10.13 1.30 10.52
C LYS A 88 -8.69 1.04 10.08
N VAL A 89 -8.50 0.23 9.03
CA VAL A 89 -7.15 -0.14 8.61
C VAL A 89 -6.44 1.03 7.95
N ARG A 90 -5.26 1.35 8.47
CA ARG A 90 -4.36 2.39 7.96
C ARG A 90 -2.96 1.82 7.79
N PHE A 91 -2.05 2.66 7.32
CA PHE A 91 -0.63 2.34 7.23
C PHE A 91 0.14 3.09 8.31
N CYS A 92 1.15 2.43 8.86
CA CYS A 92 2.03 3.00 9.86
C CYS A 92 2.89 4.10 9.26
N GLU A 93 2.92 5.27 9.90
CA GLU A 93 3.71 6.42 9.43
C GLU A 93 5.23 6.20 9.50
N ILE A 94 5.68 5.22 10.30
CA ILE A 94 7.10 4.88 10.46
C ILE A 94 7.53 3.80 9.44
N CYS A 95 6.84 2.66 9.42
CA CYS A 95 7.28 1.50 8.62
C CYS A 95 6.44 1.20 7.39
N GLY A 96 5.30 1.87 7.20
CA GLY A 96 4.40 1.57 6.08
C GLY A 96 3.65 0.24 6.20
N ASN A 97 3.74 -0.48 7.33
CA ASN A 97 2.96 -1.69 7.56
C ASN A 97 1.49 -1.37 7.86
N VAL A 98 0.62 -2.34 7.62
CA VAL A 98 -0.82 -2.26 7.92
C VAL A 98 -1.05 -2.29 9.44
N CYS A 99 -1.84 -1.34 9.97
CA CYS A 99 -2.20 -1.24 11.38
C CYS A 99 -3.50 -0.45 11.61
N GLU A 100 -4.16 -0.64 12.74
CA GLU A 100 -5.32 0.20 13.14
C GLU A 100 -4.87 1.52 13.81
N THR A 101 -3.76 1.48 14.55
CA THR A 101 -3.17 2.63 15.24
C THR A 101 -1.72 2.81 14.79
N SER A 102 -1.38 4.03 14.38
CA SER A 102 0.00 4.43 14.05
C SER A 102 0.63 5.15 15.25
N PRO A 103 1.89 4.84 15.63
CA PRO A 103 2.75 3.81 15.04
C PRO A 103 2.32 2.37 15.38
N CYS A 104 2.66 1.41 14.51
CA CYS A 104 2.21 0.02 14.67
C CYS A 104 2.88 -0.68 15.86
N PRO A 105 2.31 -1.80 16.38
CA PRO A 105 2.87 -2.54 17.51
C PRO A 105 4.33 -2.99 17.33
N ILE A 106 4.76 -3.24 16.10
CA ILE A 106 6.15 -3.59 15.79
C ILE A 106 7.07 -2.39 15.97
N CYS A 107 6.63 -1.20 15.57
CA CYS A 107 7.46 0.01 15.64
C CYS A 107 7.63 0.57 17.06
N VAL A 108 6.67 0.31 17.94
CA VAL A 108 6.70 0.80 19.33
C VAL A 108 7.28 -0.20 20.32
N ASP A 109 7.58 -1.43 19.90
CA ASP A 109 8.09 -2.47 20.80
C ASP A 109 9.55 -2.19 21.18
N PRO A 110 9.86 -1.81 22.43
CA PRO A 110 11.21 -1.44 22.84
C PRO A 110 12.16 -2.65 22.92
N ARG A 111 11.63 -3.88 22.77
CA ARG A 111 12.45 -5.11 22.78
C ARG A 111 13.04 -5.42 21.43
N ARG A 112 12.68 -4.66 20.38
CA ARG A 112 13.18 -4.85 19.03
C ARG A 112 14.48 -4.11 18.80
N ASP A 113 15.27 -4.68 17.91
CA ASP A 113 16.54 -4.11 17.49
C ASP A 113 16.29 -3.00 16.47
N HIS A 114 16.52 -1.75 16.88
CA HIS A 114 16.31 -0.57 16.06
C HIS A 114 17.49 -0.28 15.12
N SER A 115 18.63 -0.96 15.31
CA SER A 115 19.81 -0.83 14.46
C SER A 115 19.71 -1.60 13.14
N VAL A 116 18.70 -2.48 12.99
CA VAL A 116 18.51 -3.31 11.79
C VAL A 116 17.12 -3.09 11.19
N ILE A 117 17.06 -2.75 9.90
CA ILE A 117 15.80 -2.56 9.15
C ILE A 117 15.67 -3.61 8.03
N CYS A 118 14.62 -4.41 8.08
CA CYS A 118 14.21 -5.31 7.01
C CYS A 118 13.22 -4.63 6.06
N VAL A 119 13.67 -4.39 4.83
CA VAL A 119 12.88 -3.77 3.76
C VAL A 119 12.13 -4.85 2.99
N VAL A 120 10.81 -4.73 2.92
CA VAL A 120 9.92 -5.68 2.24
C VAL A 120 9.07 -5.00 1.18
N GLN A 121 8.51 -5.79 0.25
CA GLN A 121 7.70 -5.27 -0.85
C GLN A 121 6.31 -4.84 -0.36
N GLU A 122 5.62 -5.72 0.35
CA GLU A 122 4.23 -5.54 0.76
C GLU A 122 3.99 -5.91 2.25
N PRO A 123 2.90 -5.44 2.88
CA PRO A 123 2.58 -5.75 4.29
C PRO A 123 2.47 -7.27 4.59
N LYS A 124 2.05 -8.07 3.61
CA LYS A 124 1.94 -9.53 3.74
C LYS A 124 3.30 -10.22 3.94
N ASP A 125 4.38 -9.58 3.49
CA ASP A 125 5.75 -10.09 3.62
C ASP A 125 6.24 -9.91 5.06
N VAL A 126 5.89 -8.78 5.72
CA VAL A 126 6.12 -8.57 7.17
C VAL A 126 5.56 -9.73 7.96
N MET A 127 4.28 -10.06 7.71
CA MET A 127 3.61 -11.16 8.42
C MET A 127 4.24 -12.52 8.13
N SER A 128 4.84 -12.71 6.96
CA SER A 128 5.50 -13.96 6.59
C SER A 128 6.83 -14.14 7.33
N ILE A 129 7.59 -13.07 7.51
CA ILE A 129 8.83 -13.08 8.30
C ILE A 129 8.50 -13.17 9.80
N GLU A 130 7.53 -12.41 10.30
CA GLU A 130 7.14 -12.44 11.72
C GLU A 130 6.66 -13.82 12.20
N ARG A 131 6.00 -14.60 11.33
CA ARG A 131 5.60 -15.98 11.65
C ARG A 131 6.77 -16.89 11.99
N THR A 132 7.98 -16.59 11.51
CA THR A 132 9.20 -17.36 11.84
C THR A 132 9.63 -17.12 13.29
N ARG A 133 9.34 -15.95 13.86
CA ARG A 133 9.80 -15.49 15.19
C ARG A 133 11.32 -15.40 15.37
N GLU A 134 12.08 -15.54 14.28
CA GLU A 134 13.55 -15.45 14.27
C GLU A 134 14.05 -14.02 14.08
N TYR A 135 13.29 -13.19 13.37
CA TYR A 135 13.65 -11.79 13.14
C TYR A 135 13.12 -10.88 14.27
N ARG A 136 13.99 -10.02 14.81
CA ARG A 136 13.68 -9.09 15.91
C ARG A 136 13.94 -7.63 15.59
N GLY A 137 14.37 -7.32 14.38
CA GLY A 137 14.59 -5.95 13.93
C GLY A 137 13.31 -5.24 13.51
N MET A 138 13.49 -4.08 12.90
CA MET A 138 12.41 -3.20 12.43
C MET A 138 12.08 -3.47 10.96
N TYR A 139 10.88 -3.11 10.52
CA TYR A 139 10.51 -3.24 9.11
C TYR A 139 10.44 -1.89 8.39
N HIS A 140 10.48 -1.97 7.07
CA HIS A 140 10.05 -0.91 6.17
C HIS A 140 9.35 -1.53 4.96
N VAL A 141 8.14 -1.08 4.65
CA VAL A 141 7.31 -1.60 3.55
C VAL A 141 7.33 -0.60 2.40
N LEU A 142 7.84 -1.04 1.24
CA LEU A 142 7.96 -0.17 0.06
C LEU A 142 6.61 0.14 -0.61
N GLY A 143 5.63 -0.75 -0.46
CA GLY A 143 4.34 -0.64 -1.14
C GLY A 143 4.37 -1.08 -2.60
N GLY A 144 5.34 -1.92 -2.97
CA GLY A 144 5.54 -2.40 -4.34
C GLY A 144 7.01 -2.60 -4.69
N ALA A 145 7.27 -2.82 -5.98
CA ALA A 145 8.60 -2.85 -6.57
C ALA A 145 8.62 -1.95 -7.81
N ILE A 146 9.82 -1.57 -8.25
CA ILE A 146 10.03 -0.81 -9.47
C ILE A 146 9.59 -1.66 -10.66
N ASP A 147 8.63 -1.16 -11.42
CA ASP A 147 8.08 -1.80 -12.61
C ASP A 147 7.97 -0.79 -13.75
N PRO A 148 8.95 -0.76 -14.67
CA PRO A 148 8.92 0.12 -15.83
C PRO A 148 7.75 -0.15 -16.79
N MET A 149 7.20 -1.36 -16.81
CA MET A 149 6.06 -1.70 -17.68
C MET A 149 4.75 -1.15 -17.12
N ALA A 150 4.62 -1.11 -15.80
CA ALA A 150 3.51 -0.46 -15.10
C ALA A 150 3.71 1.06 -14.87
N ASN A 151 4.82 1.64 -15.34
CA ASN A 151 5.23 3.01 -15.06
C ASN A 151 5.37 3.32 -13.55
N ILE A 152 5.80 2.34 -12.75
CA ILE A 152 6.07 2.51 -11.32
C ILE A 152 7.57 2.75 -11.14
N GLY A 153 7.93 3.97 -10.76
CA GLY A 153 9.30 4.39 -10.49
C GLY A 153 9.65 4.41 -8.99
N PRO A 154 10.90 4.78 -8.65
CA PRO A 154 11.34 4.87 -7.25
C PRO A 154 10.56 5.88 -6.39
N ALA A 155 10.08 6.97 -7.01
CA ALA A 155 9.33 8.02 -6.33
C ALA A 155 7.90 7.60 -5.97
N ASP A 156 7.36 6.57 -6.65
CA ASP A 156 6.03 6.03 -6.41
C ASP A 156 6.04 4.98 -5.28
N LEU A 157 7.22 4.62 -4.78
CA LEU A 157 7.43 3.68 -3.68
C LEU A 157 7.84 4.43 -2.42
N ALA A 158 7.75 3.76 -1.26
CA ALA A 158 8.15 4.35 0.02
C ALA A 158 9.68 4.49 0.22
N ILE A 159 10.46 4.55 -0.87
CA ILE A 159 11.92 4.70 -0.84
C ILE A 159 12.34 6.04 -0.21
N PRO A 160 11.70 7.20 -0.50
CA PRO A 160 12.04 8.45 0.17
C PRO A 160 11.88 8.39 1.70
N GLN A 161 10.83 7.72 2.19
CA GLN A 161 10.57 7.52 3.61
C GLN A 161 11.62 6.59 4.24
N LEU A 162 12.08 5.58 3.50
CA LEU A 162 13.20 4.74 3.92
C LEU A 162 14.46 5.60 4.11
N LEU A 163 14.80 6.43 3.13
CA LEU A 163 15.97 7.31 3.22
C LEU A 163 15.89 8.28 4.40
N HIS A 164 14.71 8.86 4.67
CA HIS A 164 14.52 9.72 5.83
C HIS A 164 14.73 8.97 7.16
N ARG A 165 14.43 7.66 7.21
CA ARG A 165 14.70 6.83 8.40
C ARG A 165 16.16 6.44 8.55
N LEU A 166 16.91 6.40 7.46
CA LEU A 166 18.33 6.06 7.43
C LEU A 166 19.23 7.29 7.53
N ALA A 167 18.69 8.49 7.26
CA ALA A 167 19.41 9.73 7.39
C ALA A 167 19.89 9.86 8.84
N PRO A 168 21.20 9.94 9.09
CA PRO A 168 21.71 10.15 10.43
C PRO A 168 21.14 11.47 10.95
N LEU A 169 20.72 11.50 12.21
CA LEU A 169 20.57 12.74 12.95
C LEU A 169 21.99 13.30 13.18
N SER A 170 22.67 13.73 12.11
CA SER A 170 23.88 14.54 12.21
C SER A 170 23.43 15.90 12.74
N GLY A 171 23.46 16.03 14.07
CA GLY A 171 23.40 17.32 14.71
C GLY A 171 24.65 18.10 14.37
N ASP A 172 24.57 18.92 13.33
CA ASP A 172 25.47 20.03 13.12
C ASP A 172 24.64 21.31 13.11
N SER A 173 24.44 21.85 14.31
CA SER A 173 24.27 23.28 14.48
C SER A 173 25.63 23.95 14.24
N GLU A 174 25.80 24.66 13.14
CA GLU A 174 26.65 25.86 13.12
C GLU A 174 26.29 26.77 11.93
N ASN A 175 25.99 28.02 12.28
CA ASN A 175 25.91 29.15 11.36
C ASN A 175 27.22 29.31 10.58
N ASP A 176 27.15 29.55 9.28
CA ASP A 176 27.92 30.65 8.71
C ASP A 176 27.24 31.25 7.47
N SER A 177 26.67 32.42 7.68
CA SER A 177 26.39 33.40 6.66
C SER A 177 27.71 34.05 6.24
N THR A 178 28.44 33.54 5.24
CA THR A 178 29.23 34.37 4.32
C THR A 178 29.82 33.62 3.11
N ALA A 179 29.87 34.33 1.98
CA ALA A 179 30.74 34.17 0.81
C ALA A 179 30.51 32.98 -0.14
N VAL A 180 29.75 33.28 -1.19
CA VAL A 180 29.74 32.60 -2.49
C VAL A 180 31.11 32.78 -3.16
N THR A 181 31.83 31.68 -3.44
CA THR A 181 32.72 31.56 -4.60
C THR A 181 32.64 30.15 -5.15
N GLU A 182 32.32 30.07 -6.43
CA GLU A 182 32.07 28.88 -7.25
C GLU A 182 33.27 27.91 -7.26
N SER A 183 33.01 26.63 -6.98
CA SER A 183 33.69 25.52 -7.65
C SER A 183 32.85 24.24 -7.51
N GLU A 184 32.87 23.47 -8.60
CA GLU A 184 31.97 22.38 -8.94
C GLU A 184 32.05 21.20 -7.97
N GLN A 185 30.90 20.74 -7.46
CA GLN A 185 30.69 19.39 -6.91
C GLN A 185 29.19 19.08 -6.85
N GLU A 186 28.79 17.96 -7.48
CA GLU A 186 27.43 17.44 -7.54
C GLU A 186 26.88 17.14 -6.14
N SER A 187 26.08 18.06 -5.62
CA SER A 187 25.28 17.86 -4.43
C SER A 187 24.04 17.02 -4.78
N VAL A 188 23.92 15.84 -4.18
CA VAL A 188 22.67 15.08 -4.13
C VAL A 188 21.63 15.95 -3.42
N THR A 189 20.78 16.63 -4.19
CA THR A 189 19.69 17.42 -3.67
C THR A 189 18.51 16.48 -3.38
N VAL A 190 18.25 16.25 -2.09
CA VAL A 190 17.01 15.61 -1.65
C VAL A 190 15.88 16.63 -1.88
N PRO A 191 14.91 16.39 -2.78
CA PRO A 191 13.84 17.35 -3.01
C PRO A 191 12.95 17.45 -1.77
N ALA A 192 12.54 18.68 -1.43
CA ALA A 192 11.63 18.97 -0.34
C ALA A 192 10.32 18.18 -0.51
N VAL A 193 10.03 17.29 0.45
CA VAL A 193 8.84 16.44 0.45
C VAL A 193 7.63 17.28 0.86
N GLN A 194 6.96 17.87 -0.13
CA GLN A 194 5.59 18.33 0.03
C GLN A 194 4.65 17.11 0.03
N GLN A 195 4.35 16.63 1.23
CA GLN A 195 3.06 16.08 1.62
C GLN A 195 2.44 15.03 0.66
N SER A 196 3.08 13.87 0.52
CA SER A 196 2.54 12.72 -0.22
C SER A 196 1.80 11.75 0.71
N LEU A 197 0.55 12.09 1.06
CA LEU A 197 -0.44 11.16 1.63
C LEU A 197 -1.08 10.24 0.56
N GLY A 198 -0.52 10.13 -0.64
CA GLY A 198 -1.16 9.50 -1.81
C GLY A 198 -0.68 8.11 -2.22
N ILE A 199 0.32 7.52 -1.57
CA ILE A 199 1.01 6.32 -2.12
C ILE A 199 0.20 5.02 -1.91
N TYR A 200 -0.67 4.97 -0.90
CA TYR A 200 -1.44 3.76 -0.60
C TYR A 200 -2.78 3.63 -1.35
N ASP A 201 -3.11 4.57 -2.22
CA ASP A 201 -4.41 4.65 -2.90
C ASP A 201 -4.55 3.67 -4.09
N GLN A 202 -3.44 3.10 -4.57
CA GLN A 202 -3.46 2.14 -5.69
C GLN A 202 -4.08 0.78 -5.36
N TYR A 203 -4.30 0.46 -4.07
CA TYR A 203 -5.12 -0.70 -3.64
C TYR A 203 -6.57 -0.32 -3.31
N ALA A 204 -6.94 0.95 -3.48
CA ALA A 204 -8.28 1.50 -3.21
C ALA A 204 -8.90 2.07 -4.50
N HIS A 205 -9.12 1.23 -5.51
CA HIS A 205 -9.90 1.67 -6.66
C HIS A 205 -11.39 1.89 -6.30
N GLN A 206 -11.76 3.17 -6.33
CA GLN A 206 -13.05 3.75 -6.72
C GLN A 206 -14.25 3.51 -5.81
N THR A 207 -14.51 4.47 -4.92
CA THR A 207 -15.89 4.83 -4.52
C THR A 207 -16.15 6.29 -4.87
N PRO A 208 -17.24 6.62 -5.58
CA PRO A 208 -17.61 8.01 -5.83
C PRO A 208 -18.03 8.69 -4.52
N SER A 209 -17.63 9.96 -4.40
CA SER A 209 -17.98 10.89 -3.34
C SER A 209 -19.48 10.90 -3.06
N ALA A 210 -19.87 10.61 -1.81
CA ALA A 210 -21.21 10.88 -1.34
C ALA A 210 -21.34 12.39 -1.09
N ASP A 211 -22.00 13.08 -2.02
CA ASP A 211 -22.39 14.47 -1.84
C ASP A 211 -23.45 14.58 -0.75
N ASN A 212 -23.11 15.38 0.25
CA ASN A 212 -23.98 15.78 1.34
C ASN A 212 -25.16 16.63 0.82
N HIS A 213 -26.37 16.15 1.06
CA HIS A 213 -27.54 17.02 1.15
C HIS A 213 -28.03 17.04 2.59
N ALA A 214 -27.58 18.06 3.32
CA ALA A 214 -28.24 18.55 4.50
C ALA A 214 -29.54 19.26 4.10
N SER A 215 -30.64 19.03 4.83
CA SER A 215 -31.41 20.12 5.45
C SER A 215 -32.64 19.65 6.24
N SER A 216 -32.64 20.09 7.50
CA SER A 216 -33.77 20.66 8.24
C SER A 216 -34.79 19.74 8.91
N THR A 217 -34.65 19.62 10.23
CA THR A 217 -35.80 19.89 11.12
C THR A 217 -35.32 20.48 12.45
N LYS A 218 -36.14 21.38 12.98
CA LYS A 218 -35.84 22.40 13.98
C LYS A 218 -35.77 21.84 15.40
N ASN A 219 -34.72 22.25 16.11
CA ASN A 219 -34.66 22.80 17.47
C ASN A 219 -35.88 22.57 18.40
N SER A 220 -35.66 22.03 19.60
CA SER A 220 -35.85 22.74 20.88
C SER A 220 -35.83 21.81 22.10
N LEU A 221 -35.09 22.23 23.14
CA LEU A 221 -35.37 22.20 24.59
C LEU A 221 -34.14 21.86 25.44
N GLN A 222 -33.83 22.84 26.31
CA GLN A 222 -32.79 22.88 27.33
C GLN A 222 -33.04 21.87 28.46
N SER A 223 -31.97 21.41 29.11
CA SER A 223 -31.76 21.66 30.55
C SER A 223 -30.41 21.11 31.03
N ASP A 224 -29.67 22.00 31.67
CA ASP A 224 -28.80 21.84 32.85
C ASP A 224 -28.48 20.40 33.32
N GLN A 225 -27.19 20.09 33.42
CA GLN A 225 -26.50 19.99 34.73
C GLN A 225 -25.02 19.67 34.53
N GLY A 226 -24.19 20.40 35.28
CA GLY A 226 -22.73 20.28 35.26
C GLY A 226 -22.26 18.92 35.77
N ALA A 227 -21.37 18.30 35.00
CA ALA A 227 -20.42 17.32 35.49
C ALA A 227 -19.04 17.82 35.08
N GLN A 228 -18.15 17.99 36.06
CA GLN A 228 -16.74 18.29 35.87
C GLN A 228 -16.12 17.22 34.96
N LEU A 229 -15.96 17.56 33.68
CA LEU A 229 -15.07 16.85 32.78
C LEU A 229 -13.66 17.32 33.12
N GLY A 230 -12.89 16.45 33.75
CA GLY A 230 -11.43 16.60 33.75
C GLY A 230 -10.98 16.76 32.29
N GLU A 231 -10.12 17.75 32.05
CA GLU A 231 -9.54 18.04 30.75
C GLU A 231 -8.90 16.76 30.20
N GLN A 232 -9.60 16.06 29.32
CA GLN A 232 -9.02 14.98 28.56
C GLN A 232 -7.98 15.61 27.63
N PRO A 233 -6.70 15.20 27.69
CA PRO A 233 -5.70 15.75 26.80
C PRO A 233 -6.11 15.40 25.37
N SER A 234 -6.18 16.42 24.51
CA SER A 234 -6.56 16.28 23.11
C SER A 234 -5.72 15.18 22.45
N GLU A 235 -6.33 14.31 21.64
CA GLU A 235 -5.66 13.18 20.97
C GLU A 235 -4.39 13.62 20.21
N GLN A 236 -4.38 14.87 19.74
CA GLN A 236 -3.25 15.53 19.08
C GLN A 236 -2.03 15.73 20.01
N SER A 237 -2.24 16.06 21.30
CA SER A 237 -1.15 16.23 22.29
C SER A 237 -0.51 14.90 22.69
N ALA A 238 -1.31 13.84 22.81
CA ALA A 238 -0.84 12.49 23.12
C ALA A 238 -0.09 11.85 21.92
N HIS A 239 -0.56 12.09 20.69
CA HIS A 239 0.14 11.66 19.48
C HIS A 239 1.50 12.34 19.32
N SER A 240 1.56 13.66 19.56
CA SER A 240 2.80 14.45 19.52
C SER A 240 3.82 13.99 20.58
N GLN A 241 3.36 13.68 21.81
CA GLN A 241 4.22 13.14 22.87
C GLN A 241 4.70 11.72 22.59
N ARG A 242 3.85 10.84 22.03
CA ARG A 242 4.25 9.47 21.64
C ARG A 242 5.29 9.46 20.52
N LEU A 243 5.17 10.36 19.54
CA LEU A 243 6.16 10.52 18.49
C LEU A 243 7.51 10.99 19.05
N ARG A 244 7.52 11.96 19.96
CA ARG A 244 8.75 12.44 20.61
C ARG A 244 9.43 11.37 21.46
N MET A 245 8.67 10.60 22.25
CA MET A 245 9.23 9.50 23.06
C MET A 245 9.75 8.33 22.20
N ALA A 246 9.12 8.05 21.05
CA ALA A 246 9.67 7.08 20.10
C ALA A 246 10.96 7.58 19.45
N GLN A 247 11.06 8.88 19.16
CA GLN A 247 12.19 9.50 18.46
C GLN A 247 13.49 9.57 19.28
N GLU A 248 13.43 9.60 20.60
CA GLU A 248 14.60 9.80 21.49
C GLU A 248 15.48 8.54 21.68
N GLN A 249 15.10 7.38 21.12
CA GLN A 249 15.85 6.11 21.29
C GLN A 249 16.31 5.45 19.98
N TYR A 250 16.25 6.13 18.84
CA TYR A 250 16.75 5.52 17.60
C TYR A 250 18.27 5.51 17.59
N GLU A 251 18.85 4.35 17.88
CA GLU A 251 20.24 4.03 17.51
C GLU A 251 20.41 4.20 16.00
N GLU A 252 21.60 4.61 15.59
CA GLU A 252 21.97 4.70 14.18
C GLU A 252 21.80 3.33 13.50
N VAL A 253 21.12 3.31 12.35
CA VAL A 253 20.84 2.06 11.62
C VAL A 253 22.15 1.51 11.03
N GLN A 254 22.55 0.32 11.47
CA GLN A 254 23.80 -0.34 11.08
C GLN A 254 23.61 -1.29 9.90
N GLU A 255 22.43 -1.90 9.78
CA GLU A 255 22.12 -2.87 8.73
C GLU A 255 20.74 -2.64 8.09
N VAL A 256 20.70 -2.78 6.76
CA VAL A 256 19.48 -2.86 5.96
C VAL A 256 19.42 -4.21 5.25
N ILE A 257 18.42 -5.01 5.61
CA ILE A 257 18.16 -6.32 4.99
C ILE A 257 17.13 -6.13 3.87
N LEU A 258 17.53 -6.37 2.63
CA LEU A 258 16.65 -6.34 1.47
C LEU A 258 15.93 -7.70 1.31
N ALA A 259 14.68 -7.73 1.75
CA ALA A 259 13.77 -8.87 1.74
C ALA A 259 12.68 -8.74 0.67
N LEU A 260 13.06 -8.32 -0.53
CA LEU A 260 12.16 -8.24 -1.68
C LEU A 260 12.00 -9.60 -2.35
N ASN A 261 10.86 -9.80 -3.00
CA ASN A 261 10.54 -11.04 -3.70
C ASN A 261 11.61 -11.41 -4.75
N PRO A 262 11.94 -12.70 -4.94
CA PRO A 262 13.00 -13.14 -5.84
C PRO A 262 12.55 -13.21 -7.32
N ASN A 263 11.77 -12.21 -7.76
CA ASN A 263 11.31 -12.01 -9.15
C ASN A 263 12.11 -10.89 -9.84
N ILE A 264 11.77 -10.60 -11.10
CA ILE A 264 12.51 -9.63 -11.92
C ILE A 264 12.44 -8.22 -11.31
N GLU A 265 11.25 -7.80 -10.91
CA GLU A 265 10.95 -6.48 -10.35
C GLU A 265 11.61 -6.30 -8.98
N GLY A 266 11.51 -7.31 -8.12
CA GLY A 266 12.15 -7.34 -6.80
C GLY A 266 13.67 -7.40 -6.89
N ASP A 267 14.24 -8.13 -7.84
CA ASP A 267 15.68 -8.14 -8.14
C ASP A 267 16.18 -6.78 -8.61
N ALA A 268 15.45 -6.14 -9.54
CA ALA A 268 15.78 -4.81 -10.03
C ALA A 268 15.74 -3.77 -8.90
N THR A 269 14.67 -3.80 -8.08
CA THR A 269 14.50 -2.91 -6.93
C THR A 269 15.59 -3.14 -5.87
N THR A 270 15.95 -4.38 -5.61
CA THR A 270 17.04 -4.71 -4.68
C THR A 270 18.37 -4.12 -5.15
N ARG A 271 18.71 -4.29 -6.44
CA ARG A 271 19.94 -3.72 -7.01
C ARG A 271 19.93 -2.20 -6.93
N TYR A 272 18.79 -1.57 -7.23
CA TYR A 272 18.62 -0.12 -7.12
C TYR A 272 18.85 0.36 -5.68
N LEU A 273 18.21 -0.27 -4.70
CA LEU A 273 18.39 0.07 -3.28
C LEU A 273 19.81 -0.16 -2.81
N ALA A 274 20.47 -1.26 -3.21
CA ALA A 274 21.85 -1.53 -2.83
C ALA A 274 22.82 -0.45 -3.37
N GLN A 275 22.60 0.03 -4.60
CA GLN A 275 23.40 1.13 -5.18
C GLN A 275 23.13 2.46 -4.49
N LEU A 276 21.87 2.72 -4.13
CA LEU A 276 21.46 3.96 -3.46
C LEU A 276 21.95 4.05 -2.02
N LEU A 277 21.93 2.93 -1.29
CA LEU A 277 22.29 2.85 0.13
C LEU A 277 23.79 2.64 0.36
N GLY A 278 24.52 2.07 -0.61
CA GLY A 278 25.95 1.82 -0.50
C GLY A 278 26.80 3.03 -0.07
N PRO A 279 26.58 4.24 -0.63
CA PRO A 279 27.30 5.45 -0.24
C PRO A 279 27.07 5.91 1.21
N LEU A 280 26.01 5.45 1.88
CA LEU A 280 25.68 5.85 3.25
C LEU A 280 26.53 5.11 4.30
N GLY A 281 27.36 4.13 3.90
CA GLY A 281 28.19 3.36 4.83
C GLY A 281 27.43 2.33 5.67
N ILE A 282 26.13 2.13 5.38
CA ILE A 282 25.27 1.15 6.06
C ILE A 282 25.50 -0.24 5.46
N THR A 283 25.50 -1.28 6.29
CA THR A 283 25.61 -2.66 5.80
C THR A 283 24.32 -3.04 5.07
N VAL A 284 24.39 -3.30 3.76
CA VAL A 284 23.23 -3.74 2.98
C VAL A 284 23.35 -5.23 2.71
N THR A 285 22.42 -6.02 3.25
CA THR A 285 22.35 -7.47 3.02
C THR A 285 21.10 -7.82 2.23
N ARG A 286 21.06 -9.03 1.67
CA ARG A 286 19.90 -9.56 0.95
C ARG A 286 19.55 -10.94 1.51
N LEU A 287 18.26 -11.25 1.58
CA LEU A 287 17.82 -12.61 1.88
C LEU A 287 18.44 -13.61 0.92
N ALA A 288 18.77 -14.79 1.45
CA ALA A 288 19.31 -15.87 0.65
C ALA A 288 18.33 -16.26 -0.47
N SER A 289 18.88 -16.60 -1.63
CA SER A 289 18.12 -17.16 -2.75
C SER A 289 18.73 -18.50 -3.14
N GLY A 290 17.88 -19.49 -3.43
CA GLY A 290 18.31 -20.84 -3.74
C GLY A 290 17.22 -21.87 -3.51
N LEU A 291 17.64 -23.12 -3.30
CA LEU A 291 16.74 -24.25 -3.11
C LEU A 291 16.00 -24.18 -1.77
N PRO A 292 14.68 -24.44 -1.74
CA PRO A 292 13.96 -24.55 -0.48
C PRO A 292 14.40 -25.80 0.29
N VAL A 293 14.36 -25.73 1.62
CA VAL A 293 14.68 -26.88 2.47
C VAL A 293 13.72 -28.03 2.17
N GLY A 294 14.27 -29.22 1.92
CA GLY A 294 13.50 -30.42 1.61
C GLY A 294 13.12 -30.59 0.14
N SER A 295 13.60 -29.73 -0.77
CA SER A 295 13.46 -29.98 -2.22
C SER A 295 14.53 -30.95 -2.74
N ASP A 296 14.13 -31.82 -3.66
CA ASP A 296 15.07 -32.60 -4.44
C ASP A 296 15.63 -31.78 -5.62
N LEU A 297 16.93 -31.96 -5.86
CA LEU A 297 17.66 -31.29 -6.95
C LEU A 297 17.05 -31.56 -8.33
N GLU A 298 16.49 -32.75 -8.53
CA GLU A 298 15.91 -33.17 -9.82
C GLU A 298 14.65 -32.40 -10.23
N TYR A 299 13.92 -31.79 -9.27
CA TYR A 299 12.68 -31.04 -9.54
C TYR A 299 12.88 -29.54 -9.53
N ALA A 300 14.08 -29.06 -9.23
CA ALA A 300 14.36 -27.64 -9.18
C ALA A 300 14.55 -27.05 -10.59
N ASP A 301 14.03 -25.84 -10.80
CA ASP A 301 14.24 -25.13 -12.04
C ASP A 301 15.68 -24.62 -12.18
N GLU A 302 16.13 -24.44 -13.42
CA GLU A 302 17.50 -24.06 -13.76
C GLU A 302 17.91 -22.70 -13.15
N ILE A 303 16.96 -21.77 -13.01
CA ILE A 303 17.24 -20.42 -12.48
C ILE A 303 17.50 -20.52 -10.98
N THR A 304 16.66 -21.26 -10.25
CA THR A 304 16.85 -21.50 -8.81
C THR A 304 18.14 -22.26 -8.53
N LEU A 305 18.49 -23.25 -9.37
CA LEU A 305 19.76 -23.97 -9.27
C LEU A 305 20.97 -23.08 -9.56
N GLY A 306 20.92 -22.28 -10.61
CA GLY A 306 21.95 -21.31 -10.93
C GLY A 306 22.18 -20.31 -9.78
N ARG A 307 21.09 -19.83 -9.16
CA ARG A 307 21.15 -18.96 -7.97
C ARG A 307 21.77 -19.67 -6.77
N ALA A 308 21.36 -20.90 -6.47
CA ALA A 308 21.91 -21.69 -5.36
C ALA A 308 23.43 -21.96 -5.52
N ILE A 309 23.89 -22.28 -6.74
CA ILE A 309 25.31 -22.51 -7.03
C ILE A 309 26.13 -21.22 -6.92
N SER A 310 25.60 -20.12 -7.46
CA SER A 310 26.26 -18.81 -7.42
C SER A 310 26.34 -18.25 -6.01
N GLY A 311 25.29 -18.46 -5.21
CA GLY A 311 25.18 -18.03 -3.81
C GLY A 311 25.69 -19.04 -2.78
N ARG A 312 26.43 -20.07 -3.18
CA ARG A 312 26.93 -21.11 -2.25
C ARG A 312 27.81 -20.50 -1.15
N ARG A 313 27.62 -20.94 0.08
CA ARG A 313 28.41 -20.53 1.26
C ARG A 313 29.37 -21.64 1.68
N GLN A 314 30.42 -21.27 2.41
CA GLN A 314 31.30 -22.25 3.06
C GLN A 314 30.52 -23.01 4.14
N ALA A 315 30.74 -24.33 4.21
CA ALA A 315 30.19 -25.21 5.24
C ALA A 315 31.12 -25.30 6.46
#